data_AF-A0A2E5KZM9-F1
#
_entry.id   AF-A0A2E5KZM9-F1
#
_cell.length_a   1.000
_cell.length_b   1.000
_cell.length_c   1.000
_cell.angle_alpha   90.00
_cell.angle_beta   90.00
_cell.angle_gamma   90.00
#
_symmetry.space_group_name_H-M   'P 1'
#
loop_
_entity.id
_entity.type
_entity.pdbx_description
1 polymer ?
#
loop_
_entity_poly.entity_id
_entity_poly.type
_entity_poly.pdbx_seq_one_letter_code
_entity_poly.pdbx_strand_id
1 'polypeptide(L)' 'MVSACKACNHRKAGRTPQEAGMRLRNKPYEPRPNPYSFLKIEPLKKTWLPFVPWLVPESSLSSANFETAAAAGD' A
#
# COMPACT_ATOMS: atom_id res chain seq x y z
N MET A 1 8.44 10.31 -3.38
CA MET A 1 8.35 8.99 -4.06
C MET A 1 9.72 8.35 -4.01
N VAL A 2 9.85 7.13 -3.49
CA VAL A 2 11.11 6.38 -3.58
C VAL A 2 10.90 5.22 -4.52
N SER A 3 11.55 5.27 -5.68
CA SER A 3 11.63 4.17 -6.63
C SER A 3 12.85 3.29 -6.30
N ALA A 4 12.76 2.01 -6.64
CA ALA A 4 13.88 1.08 -6.62
C ALA A 4 13.68 0.06 -7.74
N CYS A 5 14.75 -0.51 -8.27
CA CYS A 5 14.65 -1.59 -9.27
C CYS A 5 14.01 -2.85 -8.67
N LYS A 6 13.51 -3.75 -9.53
CA LYS A 6 12.87 -5.02 -9.13
C LYS A 6 13.74 -5.85 -8.17
N ALA A 7 15.01 -6.05 -8.50
CA ALA A 7 15.95 -6.79 -7.67
C ALA A 7 16.15 -6.16 -6.28
N CYS A 8 16.28 -4.83 -6.21
CA CYS A 8 16.37 -4.11 -4.94
C CYS A 8 15.09 -4.20 -4.12
N ASN A 9 13.93 -4.14 -4.77
CA ASN A 9 12.63 -4.31 -4.09
C ASN A 9 12.49 -5.71 -3.50
N HIS A 10 12.83 -6.75 -4.27
CA HIS A 10 12.75 -8.13 -3.78
C HIS A 10 13.72 -8.38 -2.63
N ARG A 11 14.93 -7.83 -2.69
CA ARG A 11 15.92 -7.96 -1.62
C ARG A 11 15.45 -7.36 -0.29
N LYS A 12 14.69 -6.26 -0.31
CA LYS A 12 14.21 -5.60 0.91
C LYS A 12 12.80 -6.04 1.33
N ALA A 13 12.09 -6.76 0.47
CA ALA A 13 10.74 -7.21 0.74
C ALA A 13 10.71 -8.11 1.99
N GLY A 14 9.72 -7.89 2.85
CA GLY A 14 9.53 -8.66 4.09
C GLY A 14 10.62 -8.46 5.15
N ARG A 15 11.54 -7.51 4.98
CA ARG A 15 12.62 -7.21 5.93
C ARG A 15 12.39 -5.88 6.61
N THR A 16 12.69 -5.81 7.90
CA THR A 16 12.81 -4.55 8.63
C THR A 16 13.93 -3.70 8.03
N PRO A 17 13.93 -2.36 8.26
CA PRO A 17 15.03 -1.52 7.83
C PRO A 17 16.40 -2.05 8.28
N GLN A 18 16.50 -2.58 9.50
CA GLN A 18 17.72 -3.17 10.06
C GLN A 18 18.15 -4.42 9.29
N GLU A 19 17.23 -5.37 9.05
CA GLU A 19 17.50 -6.59 8.28
C GLU A 19 17.86 -6.32 6.82
N ALA A 20 17.32 -5.23 6.25
CA ALA A 20 17.63 -4.81 4.89
C ALA A 20 18.92 -3.98 4.78
N GLY A 21 19.63 -3.72 5.89
CA GLY A 21 20.81 -2.85 5.92
C GLY A 21 20.50 -1.37 5.63
N MET A 22 19.25 -0.94 5.83
CA MET A 22 18.80 0.43 5.61
C MET A 22 19.02 1.27 6.87
N ARG A 23 19.94 2.24 6.79
CA ARG A 23 20.18 3.19 7.87
C ARG A 23 19.04 4.20 7.97
N LEU A 24 18.37 4.25 9.12
CA LEU A 24 17.39 5.28 9.43
C LEU A 24 18.09 6.63 9.61
N ARG A 25 17.63 7.67 8.91
CA ARG A 25 18.15 9.04 9.08
C ARG A 25 17.73 9.65 10.41
N ASN A 26 16.48 9.39 10.82
CA ASN A 26 15.89 9.83 12.08
C ASN A 26 15.20 8.63 12.75
N LYS A 27 15.08 8.65 14.09
CA LYS A 27 14.25 7.68 14.80
C LYS A 27 12.79 7.88 14.36
N PRO A 28 12.04 6.80 14.04
CA PRO A 28 10.61 6.91 13.78
C PRO A 28 9.90 7.52 14.99
N TYR A 29 9.00 8.46 14.74
CA TYR A 29 8.17 9.11 15.75
C TYR A 29 6.79 9.35 15.16
N GLU A 30 5.79 9.55 16.03
CA GLU A 30 4.42 9.81 15.60
C GLU A 30 4.34 11.15 14.86
N PRO A 31 3.79 11.19 13.62
CA PRO A 31 3.64 12.44 12.90
C PRO A 31 2.68 13.37 13.66
N ARG A 32 2.93 14.68 13.59
CA ARG A 32 1.97 15.65 14.13
C ARG A 32 0.64 15.51 13.39
N PRO A 33 -0.50 15.52 14.10
CA PRO A 33 -1.81 15.45 13.45
C PRO A 33 -1.96 16.53 12.38
N ASN A 34 -2.49 16.18 11.22
CA ASN A 34 -2.82 17.16 10.19
C ASN A 34 -3.93 18.08 10.75
N PRO A 35 -3.70 19.40 10.89
CA PRO A 35 -4.70 20.32 11.43
C PRO A 35 -5.92 20.48 10.52
N TYR A 36 -5.94 19.87 9.33
CA TYR A 36 -7.07 19.87 8.41
C TYR A 36 -7.73 18.50 8.23
N SER A 37 -7.39 17.52 9.08
CA SER A 37 -7.95 16.16 9.00
C SER A 37 -9.48 16.13 9.09
N PHE A 38 -10.09 17.10 9.75
CA PHE A 38 -11.55 17.26 9.87
C PHE A 38 -12.23 17.87 8.64
N LEU A 39 -11.48 18.48 7.71
CA LEU A 39 -12.07 19.21 6.59
C LEU A 39 -12.52 18.31 5.44
N LYS A 40 -11.98 17.10 5.30
CA LYS A 40 -12.35 16.18 4.21
C LYS A 40 -12.10 14.73 4.58
N ILE A 41 -13.18 13.97 4.76
CA ILE A 41 -13.17 12.52 4.56
C ILE A 41 -13.81 12.30 3.20
N GLU A 42 -13.01 12.36 2.13
CA GLU A 42 -13.50 11.89 0.84
C GLU A 42 -13.66 10.36 0.90
N PRO A 43 -14.79 9.81 0.41
CA PRO A 43 -14.99 8.37 0.41
C PRO A 43 -13.90 7.69 -0.44
N LEU A 44 -13.52 6.49 -0.02
CA LEU A 44 -12.54 5.69 -0.76
C LEU A 44 -13.03 5.49 -2.20
N LYS A 45 -12.16 5.80 -3.17
CA LYS A 45 -12.46 5.60 -4.59
C LYS A 45 -12.75 4.12 -4.86
N LYS A 46 -13.83 3.82 -5.57
CA LYS A 46 -14.24 2.44 -5.89
C LYS A 46 -13.14 1.61 -6.58
N THR A 47 -12.28 2.26 -7.36
CA THR A 47 -11.14 1.61 -8.04
C THR A 47 -10.09 1.04 -7.08
N TRP A 48 -10.10 1.45 -5.81
CA TRP A 48 -9.20 0.92 -4.78
C TRP A 48 -9.73 -0.33 -4.09
N LEU A 49 -11.03 -0.64 -4.22
CA LEU A 49 -11.66 -1.77 -3.53
C LEU A 49 -10.95 -3.12 -3.77
N PRO A 50 -10.44 -3.46 -4.98
CA PRO A 50 -9.71 -4.71 -5.19
C PRO A 50 -8.45 -4.87 -4.31
N PHE A 51 -7.90 -3.76 -3.82
CA PHE A 51 -6.68 -3.75 -3.00
C PHE A 51 -6.97 -3.66 -1.50
N VAL A 52 -8.25 -3.53 -1.10
CA VAL A 52 -8.67 -3.44 0.31
C VAL A 52 -9.86 -4.35 0.64
N PRO A 53 -9.77 -5.67 0.37
CA PRO A 53 -10.89 -6.59 0.46
C PRO A 53 -11.57 -6.63 1.85
N TRP A 54 -10.85 -6.34 2.93
CA TRP A 54 -11.39 -6.30 4.30
C TRP A 54 -12.36 -5.13 4.57
N LEU A 55 -12.48 -4.16 3.66
CA LEU A 55 -13.45 -3.06 3.73
C LEU A 55 -14.74 -3.33 2.96
N VAL A 56 -14.81 -4.42 2.19
CA VAL A 56 -15.98 -4.83 1.42
C VAL A 56 -16.64 -6.01 2.13
N PRO A 57 -17.91 -5.91 2.57
CA PRO A 57 -18.62 -7.05 3.14
C PRO A 57 -18.61 -8.23 2.17
N GLU A 58 -18.41 -9.45 2.68
CA GLU A 58 -18.30 -10.67 1.86
C GLU A 58 -19.47 -10.83 0.87
N SER A 59 -20.67 -10.37 1.27
CA SER A 59 -21.88 -10.34 0.44
C SER A 59 -21.76 -9.52 -0.85
N SER A 60 -20.78 -8.62 -0.94
CA SER A 60 -20.54 -7.73 -2.10
C SER A 60 -19.35 -8.17 -2.95
N LEU A 61 -18.57 -9.18 -2.51
CA LEU A 61 -17.42 -9.72 -3.26
C LEU A 61 -17.84 -10.58 -4.47
N SER A 62 -19.09 -11.05 -4.50
CA SER A 62 -19.63 -11.91 -5.58
C SER A 62 -19.64 -11.26 -6.97
N SER A 63 -19.44 -9.95 -7.09
CA SER A 63 -19.49 -9.24 -8.39
C SER A 63 -18.16 -8.63 -8.83
N ALA A 64 -17.10 -8.75 -8.01
CA ALA A 64 -15.76 -8.31 -8.39
C ALA A 64 -15.03 -9.46 -9.10
N ASN A 65 -15.33 -9.65 -10.39
CA ASN A 65 -14.54 -10.55 -11.24
C ASN A 65 -13.08 -10.09 -11.20
N PHE A 66 -12.22 -10.91 -10.60
CA PHE A 66 -10.77 -10.75 -10.64
C PHE A 66 -10.29 -11.20 -12.02
N GLU A 67 -10.46 -10.35 -13.03
CA GLU A 67 -9.79 -10.52 -14.31
C GLU A 67 -8.30 -10.26 -14.13
N THR A 68 -7.60 -11.36 -13.85
CA THR A 68 -6.23 -11.71 -14.21
C THR A 68 -5.34 -10.55 -14.70
N ALA A 69 -4.65 -9.89 -13.77
CA ALA A 69 -3.42 -9.16 -14.09
C ALA A 69 -2.25 -10.16 -14.25
N ALA A 70 -2.32 -10.99 -15.29
CA ALA A 70 -1.20 -11.80 -15.79
C ALA A 70 -0.96 -11.44 -17.26
N ALA A 71 -0.39 -10.25 -17.51
CA ALA A 71 0.24 -9.92 -18.79
C ALA A 71 1.06 -8.63 -18.65
N ALA A 72 2.37 -8.76 -18.48
CA ALA A 72 3.42 -7.86 -18.98
C ALA A 72 4.74 -8.22 -18.31
N GLY A 73 5.28 -9.37 -18.71
CA GLY A 73 6.69 -9.68 -18.58
C GLY A 73 7.22 -9.98 -19.96
N ASP A 74 7.96 -9.03 -20.53
CA ASP A 74 9.07 -9.21 -21.46
C ASP A 74 10.13 -8.16 -21.07
#